data_AF-A0A2I0SBP3-F1
#
_entry.id   AF-A0A2I0SBP3-F1
#
_cell.length_a   1.000
_cell.length_b   1.000
_cell.length_c   1.000
_cell.angle_alpha   90.00
_cell.angle_beta   90.00
_cell.angle_gamma   90.00
#
_symmetry.space_group_name_H-M   'P 1'
#
loop_
_entity.id
_entity.type
_entity.pdbx_description
1 polymer ?
#
loop_
_entity_poly.entity_id
_entity_poly.type
_entity_poly.pdbx_seq_one_letter_code
_entity_poly.pdbx_strand_id
1 'polypeptide(L)'
;MVPGVEIAVGYVCAWLVGKARRVAGRADAEIDQGLDAGMDRLHRLVSAKLGTDPALARAREEADAGEGEREPSERTRQRLILALEEAAETDHDFAAALAQALAAVQAAGPVDVAFATGTAKATNGATASTGVVRPGGTGPGSATAEHTGDATADGTNSKASTGVDYS
;
A
#
# COMPACT_ATOMS: atom_id res chain seq x y z
N MET A 1 21.39 -12.74 -6.09
CA MET A 1 20.00 -12.50 -5.68
C MET A 1 19.99 -11.95 -4.27
N VAL A 2 19.85 -10.64 -4.17
CA VAL A 2 19.74 -9.92 -2.90
C VAL A 2 18.28 -9.99 -2.45
N PRO A 3 17.98 -10.61 -1.28
CA PRO A 3 16.60 -10.77 -0.83
C PRO A 3 15.86 -9.43 -0.72
N GLY A 4 14.67 -9.34 -1.30
CA GLY A 4 13.77 -8.19 -1.15
C GLY A 4 13.86 -7.14 -2.26
N VAL A 5 14.72 -7.32 -3.26
CA VAL A 5 14.79 -6.42 -4.43
C VAL A 5 13.48 -6.46 -5.23
N GLU A 6 12.88 -7.64 -5.41
CA GLU A 6 11.61 -7.78 -6.12
C GLU A 6 10.47 -7.04 -5.41
N ILE A 7 10.49 -7.04 -4.07
CA ILE A 7 9.54 -6.30 -3.24
C ILE A 7 9.76 -4.79 -3.40
N ALA A 8 11.02 -4.33 -3.40
CA ALA A 8 11.35 -2.93 -3.63
C ALA A 8 10.86 -2.45 -5.00
N VAL A 9 11.08 -3.25 -6.04
CA VAL A 9 10.59 -2.94 -7.40
C VAL A 9 9.07 -2.86 -7.41
N GLY A 10 8.38 -3.79 -6.76
CA GLY A 10 6.93 -3.75 -6.60
C GLY A 10 6.45 -2.42 -6.00
N TYR A 11 7.06 -1.98 -4.89
CA TYR A 11 6.70 -0.69 -4.26
C TYR A 11 7.03 0.52 -5.14
N VAL A 12 8.16 0.52 -5.83
CA VAL A 12 8.54 1.61 -6.75
C VAL A 12 7.56 1.70 -7.92
N CYS A 13 7.18 0.57 -8.52
CA CYS A 13 6.17 0.53 -9.57
C CYS A 13 4.81 1.05 -9.08
N ALA A 14 4.35 0.60 -7.91
CA ALA A 14 3.10 1.08 -7.31
C ALA A 14 3.14 2.59 -7.02
N TRP A 15 4.26 3.11 -6.52
CA TRP A 15 4.45 4.54 -6.27
C TRP A 15 4.38 5.37 -7.56
N LEU A 16 5.02 4.90 -8.65
CA LEU A 16 5.03 5.59 -9.95
C LEU A 16 3.60 5.72 -10.50
N VAL A 17 2.84 4.63 -10.44
CA VAL A 17 1.43 4.57 -10.85
C VAL A 17 0.57 5.51 -10.01
N GLY A 18 0.68 5.44 -8.68
CA GLY A 18 -0.03 6.34 -7.76
C GLY A 18 0.31 7.81 -7.99
N LYS A 19 1.57 8.12 -8.31
CA LYS A 19 1.99 9.49 -8.65
C LYS A 19 1.41 9.98 -9.96
N ALA A 20 1.40 9.17 -11.00
CA ALA A 20 0.79 9.53 -12.29
C ALA A 20 -0.71 9.82 -12.14
N ARG A 21 -1.45 9.02 -11.34
CA ARG A 21 -2.87 9.29 -11.02
C ARG A 21 -3.07 10.64 -10.33
N ARG A 22 -2.20 10.98 -9.36
CA ARG A 22 -2.25 12.27 -8.65
C ARG A 22 -2.02 13.45 -9.59
N VAL A 23 -1.06 13.34 -10.52
CA VAL A 23 -0.77 14.38 -11.52
C VAL A 23 -1.93 14.54 -12.51
N ALA A 24 -2.65 13.45 -12.84
CA ALA A 24 -3.82 13.48 -13.72
C ALA A 24 -5.10 14.08 -13.07
N GLY A 25 -5.06 14.53 -11.82
CA GLY A 25 -6.15 15.28 -11.19
C GLY A 25 -7.37 14.45 -10.76
N ARG A 26 -7.32 13.11 -10.81
CA ARG A 26 -8.34 12.24 -10.22
C ARG A 26 -8.01 12.01 -8.74
N ALA A 27 -8.47 12.90 -7.85
CA ALA A 27 -8.33 12.73 -6.41
C ALA A 27 -9.68 12.37 -5.78
N ASP A 28 -9.94 11.05 -5.67
CA ASP A 28 -10.44 10.47 -4.42
C ASP A 28 -9.27 9.64 -3.90
N ALA A 29 -8.51 10.20 -2.98
CA ALA A 29 -7.44 9.49 -2.28
C ALA A 29 -7.20 10.16 -0.93
N GLU A 30 -8.14 9.96 0.00
CA GLU A 30 -7.77 9.80 1.40
C GLU A 30 -6.89 8.55 1.48
N ILE A 31 -5.57 8.73 1.33
CA ILE A 31 -4.57 7.72 1.70
C ILE A 31 -3.54 8.38 2.62
N ASP A 32 -3.19 7.62 3.64
CA ASP A 32 -2.55 8.00 4.89
C ASP A 32 -1.09 8.49 4.71
N GLN A 33 -0.76 9.65 5.31
CA GLN A 33 0.52 10.35 5.15
C GLN A 33 1.74 9.51 5.52
N GLY A 34 1.59 8.55 6.45
CA GLY A 34 2.69 7.72 6.96
C GLY A 34 3.21 6.70 5.95
N LEU A 35 2.32 5.97 5.29
CA LEU A 35 2.68 5.01 4.24
C LEU A 35 3.19 5.74 3.00
N ASP A 36 2.55 6.86 2.62
CA ASP A 36 3.00 7.70 1.51
C ASP A 36 4.42 8.24 1.76
N ALA A 37 4.72 8.72 2.98
CA ALA A 37 6.06 9.16 3.33
C ALA A 37 7.10 8.01 3.31
N GLY A 38 6.69 6.81 3.68
CA GLY A 38 7.52 5.60 3.57
C GLY A 38 7.86 5.26 2.11
N MET A 39 6.84 5.22 1.25
CA MET A 39 7.01 4.97 -0.18
C MET A 39 7.83 6.07 -0.87
N ASP A 40 7.62 7.34 -0.50
CA ASP A 40 8.41 8.48 -1.00
C ASP A 40 9.90 8.38 -0.63
N ARG A 41 10.21 7.87 0.58
CA ARG A 41 11.59 7.63 1.01
C ARG A 41 12.23 6.50 0.20
N LEU A 42 11.51 5.38 0.02
CA LEU A 42 11.99 4.25 -0.77
C LEU A 42 12.24 4.66 -2.22
N HIS A 43 11.29 5.36 -2.86
CA HIS A 43 11.47 5.86 -4.21
C HIS A 43 12.66 6.82 -4.34
N ARG A 44 12.84 7.76 -3.40
CA ARG A 44 13.99 8.67 -3.41
C ARG A 44 15.32 7.93 -3.28
N LEU A 45 15.40 6.94 -2.41
CA LEU A 45 16.59 6.11 -2.23
C LEU A 45 16.95 5.39 -3.54
N VAL A 46 15.98 4.72 -4.16
CA VAL A 46 16.16 4.01 -5.43
C VAL A 46 16.54 4.98 -6.56
N SER A 47 15.87 6.12 -6.66
CA SER A 47 16.17 7.14 -7.67
C SER A 47 17.55 7.74 -7.51
N ALA A 48 17.98 7.99 -6.27
CA ALA A 48 19.31 8.51 -5.99
C ALA A 48 20.40 7.50 -6.36
N LYS A 49 20.15 6.20 -6.14
CA LYS A 49 21.11 5.15 -6.47
C LYS A 49 21.20 4.85 -7.96
N LEU A 50 20.04 4.73 -8.63
CA LEU A 50 19.98 4.38 -10.05
C LEU A 50 20.22 5.59 -10.96
N GLY A 51 20.00 6.82 -10.47
CA GLY A 51 20.27 8.04 -11.22
C GLY A 51 19.56 8.07 -12.57
N THR A 52 20.34 8.00 -13.66
CA THR A 52 19.84 8.02 -15.05
C THR A 52 19.65 6.61 -15.64
N ASP A 53 19.50 5.58 -14.81
CA ASP A 53 19.29 4.21 -15.29
C ASP A 53 18.08 4.13 -16.25
N PRO A 54 18.26 3.53 -17.45
CA PRO A 54 17.20 3.44 -18.45
C PRO A 54 15.95 2.69 -17.98
N ALA A 55 16.08 1.72 -17.07
CA ALA A 55 14.94 0.95 -16.56
C ALA A 55 14.03 1.83 -15.69
N LEU A 56 14.62 2.70 -14.85
CA LEU A 56 13.85 3.64 -14.04
C LEU A 56 13.18 4.72 -14.88
N ALA A 57 13.89 5.28 -15.86
CA ALA A 57 13.32 6.24 -16.81
C ALA A 57 12.13 5.62 -17.56
N ARG A 58 12.30 4.39 -18.05
CA ARG A 58 11.26 3.69 -18.80
C ARG A 58 10.03 3.36 -17.94
N ALA A 59 10.23 2.95 -16.69
CA ALA A 59 9.13 2.68 -15.77
C ALA A 59 8.28 3.94 -15.52
N ARG A 60 8.93 5.10 -15.41
CA ARG A 60 8.24 6.38 -15.25
C ARG A 60 7.44 6.76 -16.50
N GLU A 61 8.03 6.64 -17.68
CA GLU A 61 7.33 6.87 -18.95
C GLU A 61 6.09 5.98 -19.09
N GLU A 62 6.20 4.70 -18.74
CA GLU A 62 5.09 3.74 -18.83
C GLU A 62 3.96 4.07 -17.83
N ALA A 63 4.31 4.47 -16.60
CA ALA A 63 3.32 4.89 -15.61
C ALA A 63 2.59 6.18 -16.02
N ASP A 64 3.34 7.16 -16.55
CA ASP A 64 2.77 8.43 -17.04
C ASP A 64 1.88 8.20 -18.27
N ALA A 65 2.32 7.37 -19.24
CA ALA A 65 1.53 7.03 -20.43
C ALA A 65 0.28 6.19 -20.10
N GLY A 66 0.32 5.42 -19.01
CA GLY A 66 -0.82 4.69 -18.49
C GLY A 66 -1.79 5.55 -17.67
N GLU A 67 -1.54 6.86 -17.53
CA GLU A 67 -2.28 7.77 -16.63
C GLU A 67 -2.36 7.26 -15.18
N GLY A 68 -1.38 6.44 -14.78
CA GLY A 68 -1.38 5.75 -13.49
C GLY A 68 -2.48 4.69 -13.32
N GLU A 69 -3.07 4.18 -14.39
CA GLU A 69 -3.99 3.03 -14.35
C GLU A 69 -3.29 1.71 -14.66
N ARG A 70 -2.10 1.78 -15.27
CA ARG A 70 -1.32 0.62 -15.69
C ARG A 70 0.03 0.61 -15.02
N GLU A 71 0.37 -0.53 -14.44
CA GLU A 71 1.71 -0.76 -13.94
C GLU A 71 2.73 -0.83 -15.08
N PRO A 72 4.00 -0.48 -14.80
CA PRO A 72 5.09 -0.74 -15.73
C PRO A 72 5.11 -2.21 -16.17
N SER A 73 5.45 -2.43 -17.44
CA SER A 73 5.45 -3.76 -18.04
C SER A 73 6.39 -4.73 -17.31
N GLU A 74 6.09 -6.03 -17.37
CA GLU A 74 6.93 -7.09 -16.78
C GLU A 74 8.40 -7.01 -17.23
N ARG A 75 8.63 -6.65 -18.50
CA ARG A 75 9.99 -6.46 -19.03
C ARG A 75 10.71 -5.30 -18.33
N THR A 76 10.00 -4.21 -18.07
CA THR A 76 10.56 -3.04 -17.38
C THR A 76 10.78 -3.35 -15.90
N ARG A 77 9.87 -4.08 -15.25
CA ARG A 77 10.05 -4.60 -13.88
C ARG A 77 11.30 -5.48 -13.76
N GLN A 78 11.48 -6.45 -14.66
CA GLN A 78 12.65 -7.34 -14.66
C GLN A 78 13.97 -6.57 -14.81
N ARG A 79 14.00 -5.53 -15.66
CA ARG A 79 15.19 -4.68 -15.82
C ARG A 79 15.49 -3.87 -14.56
N LEU A 80 14.45 -3.37 -13.88
CA LEU A 80 14.61 -2.70 -12.60
C LEU A 80 15.14 -3.63 -11.51
N ILE A 81 14.68 -4.89 -11.47
CA ILE A 81 15.20 -5.90 -10.55
C ILE A 81 16.70 -6.05 -10.75
N LEU A 82 17.13 -6.32 -11.99
CA LEU A 82 18.55 -6.52 -12.30
C LEU A 82 19.40 -5.30 -11.95
N ALA A 83 18.94 -4.08 -12.27
CA ALA A 83 19.67 -2.85 -11.95
C ALA A 83 19.80 -2.64 -10.42
N LEU A 84 18.75 -2.95 -9.66
CA LEU A 84 18.76 -2.86 -8.20
C LEU A 84 19.61 -3.95 -7.54
N GLU A 85 19.58 -5.17 -8.07
CA GLU A 85 20.46 -6.26 -7.63
C GLU A 85 21.93 -5.87 -7.84
N GLU A 86 22.30 -5.43 -9.04
CA GLU A 86 23.67 -4.97 -9.34
C GLU A 86 24.11 -3.83 -8.40
N ALA A 87 23.22 -2.85 -8.19
CA ALA A 87 23.49 -1.73 -7.29
C ALA A 87 23.68 -2.16 -5.82
N ALA A 88 22.90 -3.13 -5.34
CA ALA A 88 22.98 -3.66 -3.97
C ALA A 88 24.17 -4.62 -3.78
N GLU A 89 24.54 -5.37 -4.81
CA GLU A 89 25.74 -6.22 -4.80
C GLU A 89 27.02 -5.37 -4.80
N THR A 90 27.00 -4.21 -5.48
CA THR A 90 28.17 -3.31 -5.57
C THR A 90 28.30 -2.37 -4.37
N ASP A 91 27.19 -2.04 -3.69
CA ASP A 91 27.16 -1.07 -2.59
C ASP A 91 26.36 -1.61 -1.40
N HIS A 92 27.10 -2.07 -0.39
CA HIS A 92 26.54 -2.63 0.84
C HIS A 92 25.79 -1.59 1.69
N ASP A 93 26.20 -0.32 1.66
CA ASP A 93 25.51 0.74 2.42
C ASP A 93 24.13 1.00 1.79
N PHE A 94 24.07 1.02 0.46
CA PHE A 94 22.81 1.06 -0.26
C PHE A 94 21.93 -0.15 0.04
N ALA A 95 22.48 -1.37 0.02
CA ALA A 95 21.73 -2.59 0.34
C ALA A 95 21.13 -2.53 1.76
N ALA A 96 21.90 -2.06 2.74
CA ALA A 96 21.43 -1.89 4.11
C ALA A 96 20.33 -0.82 4.22
N ALA A 97 20.50 0.31 3.53
CA ALA A 97 19.50 1.38 3.48
C ALA A 97 18.20 0.91 2.80
N LEU A 98 18.30 0.11 1.73
CA LEU A 98 17.17 -0.45 1.02
C LEU A 98 16.37 -1.41 1.90
N ALA A 99 17.07 -2.30 2.62
CA ALA A 99 16.44 -3.22 3.57
C ALA A 99 15.72 -2.47 4.71
N GLN A 100 16.33 -1.41 5.25
CA GLN A 100 15.70 -0.58 6.29
C GLN A 100 14.46 0.16 5.77
N ALA A 101 14.54 0.72 4.55
CA ALA A 101 13.41 1.40 3.92
C ALA A 101 12.24 0.42 3.67
N LEU A 102 12.54 -0.79 3.18
CA LEU A 102 11.54 -1.85 3.00
C LEU A 102 10.89 -2.26 4.32
N ALA A 103 11.69 -2.47 5.36
CA ALA A 103 11.18 -2.81 6.68
C ALA A 103 10.25 -1.72 7.22
N ALA A 104 10.59 -0.44 7.03
CA ALA A 104 9.76 0.69 7.45
C ALA A 104 8.42 0.74 6.71
N VAL A 105 8.42 0.49 5.39
CA VAL A 105 7.18 0.46 4.58
C VAL A 105 6.31 -0.73 4.98
N GLN A 106 6.90 -1.90 5.20
CA GLN A 106 6.16 -3.09 5.63
C GLN A 106 5.62 -2.97 7.06
N ALA A 107 6.39 -2.33 7.96
CA ALA A 107 5.98 -2.08 9.33
C ALA A 107 4.84 -1.06 9.44
N ALA A 108 4.67 -0.16 8.47
CA ALA A 108 3.52 0.73 8.42
C ALA A 108 2.19 -0.03 8.21
N GLY A 109 2.25 -1.26 7.68
CA GLY A 109 1.10 -2.16 7.49
C GLY A 109 0.00 -1.60 6.56
N PRO A 110 -1.02 -2.42 6.23
CA PRO A 110 -2.20 -1.94 5.53
C PRO A 110 -3.03 -1.00 6.43
N VAL A 111 -3.34 0.20 5.94
CA VAL A 111 -4.25 1.12 6.62
C VAL A 111 -5.65 0.92 6.06
N ASP A 112 -6.57 0.41 6.88
CA ASP A 112 -7.97 0.30 6.49
C ASP A 112 -8.73 1.54 6.97
N VAL A 113 -9.40 2.24 6.05
CA VAL A 113 -10.28 3.36 6.39
C VAL A 113 -11.69 3.03 5.94
N ALA A 114 -12.66 3.18 6.84
CA ALA A 114 -14.07 3.09 6.52
C ALA A 114 -14.78 4.38 6.94
N PHE A 115 -15.46 5.04 5.99
CA PHE A 115 -16.17 6.30 6.21
C PHE A 115 -17.65 6.12 5.89
N ALA A 116 -18.53 6.66 6.75
CA ALA A 116 -19.98 6.68 6.53
C ALA A 116 -20.59 5.29 6.24
N THR A 117 -20.25 4.30 7.07
CA THR A 117 -20.52 2.87 6.82
C THR A 117 -21.98 2.45 7.03
N GLY A 118 -22.85 3.39 7.40
CA GLY A 118 -24.27 3.14 7.61
C GLY A 118 -24.56 2.22 8.81
N THR A 119 -25.79 1.71 8.86
CA THR A 119 -26.33 0.96 10.01
C THR A 119 -26.11 -0.55 9.86
N ALA A 120 -25.63 -1.22 10.91
CA ALA A 120 -25.59 -2.67 11.00
C ALA A 120 -26.80 -3.21 11.77
N LYS A 121 -27.57 -4.14 11.19
CA LYS A 121 -28.70 -4.79 11.87
C LYS A 121 -28.63 -6.31 11.73
N ALA A 122 -28.64 -7.00 12.86
CA ALA A 122 -28.68 -8.46 12.94
C ALA A 122 -29.93 -8.93 13.71
N THR A 123 -30.61 -9.94 13.18
CA THR A 123 -31.79 -10.56 13.79
C THR A 123 -31.70 -12.08 13.70
N ASN A 124 -32.37 -12.81 14.59
CA ASN A 124 -32.50 -14.27 14.54
C ASN A 124 -31.16 -15.04 14.53
N GLY A 125 -30.17 -14.59 15.32
CA GLY A 125 -28.86 -15.25 15.43
C GLY A 125 -27.88 -14.91 14.30
N ALA A 126 -28.18 -13.88 13.49
CA ALA A 126 -27.30 -13.43 12.41
C ALA A 126 -26.13 -12.58 12.93
N THR A 127 -25.12 -12.41 12.08
CA THR A 127 -24.04 -11.44 12.27
C THR A 127 -24.12 -10.37 11.18
N ALA A 128 -24.08 -9.10 11.58
CA ALA A 128 -23.98 -7.96 10.68
C ALA A 128 -22.79 -7.10 11.08
N SER A 129 -21.98 -6.69 10.12
CA SER A 129 -20.87 -5.76 10.36
C SER A 129 -20.81 -4.71 9.26
N THR A 130 -20.64 -3.44 9.66
CA THR A 130 -20.32 -2.34 8.74
C THR A 130 -19.05 -1.63 9.20
N GLY A 131 -18.17 -1.29 8.27
CA GLY A 131 -16.86 -0.73 8.57
C GLY A 131 -15.71 -1.69 8.21
N VAL A 132 -14.66 -1.71 9.01
CA VAL A 132 -13.47 -2.53 8.78
C VAL A 132 -13.61 -3.84 9.55
N VAL A 133 -13.49 -4.99 8.87
CA VAL A 133 -13.50 -6.31 9.51
C VAL A 133 -12.14 -6.99 9.34
N ARG A 134 -11.46 -7.27 10.45
CA ARG A 134 -10.15 -7.93 10.52
C ARG A 134 -10.21 -9.22 11.35
N PRO A 135 -10.60 -10.35 10.74
CA PRO A 135 -10.73 -11.63 11.45
C PRO A 135 -9.38 -12.22 11.91
N GLY A 136 -8.25 -11.63 11.49
CA GLY A 136 -6.90 -12.01 11.92
C GLY A 136 -6.37 -11.23 13.13
N GLY A 137 -7.17 -10.33 13.74
CA GLY A 137 -6.76 -9.50 14.87
C GLY A 137 -5.96 -8.24 14.48
N THR A 138 -5.29 -7.63 15.47
CA THR A 138 -4.52 -6.40 15.31
C THR A 138 -3.18 -6.69 14.63
N GLY A 139 -3.16 -6.67 13.29
CA GLY A 139 -1.92 -6.64 12.50
C GLY A 139 -1.15 -5.31 12.67
N PRO A 140 0.04 -5.17 12.05
CA PRO A 140 0.87 -3.96 12.16
C PRO A 140 0.24 -2.71 11.53
N GLY A 141 -0.80 -2.87 10.72
CA GLY A 141 -1.48 -1.77 10.05
C GLY A 141 -2.52 -1.08 10.93
N SER A 142 -2.75 0.22 10.72
CA SER A 142 -3.83 0.96 11.37
C SER A 142 -5.19 0.63 10.76
N ALA A 143 -6.26 0.80 11.55
CA ALA A 143 -7.63 0.74 11.06
C ALA A 143 -8.40 1.90 11.68
N THR A 144 -9.05 2.70 10.83
CA THR A 144 -9.82 3.87 11.23
C THR A 144 -11.23 3.73 10.67
N ALA A 145 -12.24 3.93 11.52
CA ALA A 145 -13.62 3.98 11.08
C ALA A 145 -14.27 5.27 11.58
N GLU A 146 -14.75 6.10 10.65
CA GLU A 146 -15.31 7.42 10.93
C GLU A 146 -16.76 7.50 10.46
N HIS A 147 -17.55 8.32 11.15
CA HIS A 147 -18.97 8.51 10.84
C HIS A 147 -19.76 7.18 10.72
N THR A 148 -19.44 6.22 11.58
CA THR A 148 -20.11 4.91 11.61
C THR A 148 -21.54 5.06 12.11
N GLY A 149 -22.48 4.32 11.50
CA GLY A 149 -23.88 4.33 11.91
C GLY A 149 -24.17 3.44 13.13
N ASP A 150 -25.46 3.31 13.46
CA ASP A 150 -25.91 2.51 14.60
C ASP A 150 -25.73 1.00 14.37
N ALA A 151 -25.45 0.26 15.44
CA ALA A 151 -25.46 -1.21 15.45
C ALA A 151 -26.65 -1.71 16.28
N THR A 152 -27.49 -2.58 15.71
CA THR A 152 -28.62 -3.21 16.43
C THR A 152 -28.59 -4.73 16.27
N ALA A 153 -28.53 -5.45 17.39
CA ALA A 153 -28.65 -6.90 17.43
C ALA A 153 -29.91 -7.29 18.22
N ASP A 154 -30.80 -8.05 17.59
CA ASP A 154 -32.04 -8.54 18.20
C ASP A 154 -32.12 -10.07 18.14
N GLY A 155 -32.49 -10.71 19.25
CA GLY A 155 -32.60 -12.17 19.37
C GLY A 155 -31.33 -12.88 19.86
N THR A 156 -31.50 -14.13 20.29
CA THR A 156 -30.42 -14.96 20.84
C THR A 156 -29.33 -15.19 19.81
N ASN A 157 -28.06 -15.03 20.21
CA ASN A 157 -26.85 -15.18 19.38
C ASN A 157 -26.68 -14.16 18.24
N SER A 158 -27.48 -13.09 18.19
CA SER A 158 -27.29 -12.03 17.18
C SER A 158 -26.10 -11.14 17.53
N LYS A 159 -25.32 -10.74 16.51
CA LYS A 159 -24.19 -9.81 16.64
C LYS A 159 -24.28 -8.70 15.60
N ALA A 160 -24.17 -7.45 16.03
CA ALA A 160 -24.07 -6.29 15.14
C ALA A 160 -22.89 -5.42 15.55
N SER A 161 -22.02 -5.09 14.61
CA SER A 161 -20.90 -4.17 14.81
C SER A 161 -20.90 -3.06 13.77
N THR A 162 -20.61 -1.84 14.20
CA THR A 162 -20.19 -0.75 13.32
C THR A 162 -18.81 -0.29 13.77
N GLY A 163 -17.95 0.07 12.82
CA GLY A 163 -16.59 0.53 13.12
C GLY A 163 -15.51 -0.48 12.74
N VAL A 164 -14.57 -0.74 13.65
CA VAL A 164 -13.49 -1.72 13.43
C VAL A 164 -13.80 -2.98 14.24
N ASP A 165 -14.01 -4.09 13.55
CA ASP A 165 -14.31 -5.40 14.12
C ASP A 165 -13.10 -6.33 14.00
N TYR A 166 -12.67 -6.90 15.13
CA TYR A 166 -11.56 -7.85 15.23
C TYR A 166 -12.00 -9.27 15.62
N SER A 167 -13.31 -9.53 15.62
CA SER A 167 -13.91 -10.76 16.13
C SER A 167 -13.98 -11.92 15.14
#